data_AF-A0A7I8IDX9-F1
#
_entry.id   AF-A0A7I8IDX9-F1
#
_cell.length_a   1.000
_cell.length_b   1.000
_cell.length_c   1.000
_cell.angle_alpha   90.00
_cell.angle_beta   90.00
_cell.angle_gamma   90.00
#
_symmetry.space_group_name_H-M   'P 1'
#
loop_
_entity.id
_entity.type
_entity.pdbx_description
1 polymer ?
#
loop_
_entity_poly.entity_id
_entity_poly.type
_entity_poly.pdbx_seq_one_letter_code
_entity_poly.pdbx_strand_id
1 'polypeptide(L)'
;MAEGGKPDAQLFQLLTDLLEEVESLTNQEEVELREKIKALGLEVTKLPPKLTEPLDENEIAKELDKLSAKLDDVDEMISSAMAADPQVQSLLSSTADVWMPVITASSDERRDFAGSLAAGSSEEKSKPNS
;
A
#
# COMPACT_ATOMS: atom_id res chain seq x y z
N MET A 1 -3.17 6.56 26.85
CA MET A 1 -2.08 6.45 25.85
C MET A 1 -2.73 5.91 24.60
N ALA A 2 -2.99 6.78 23.61
CA ALA A 2 -3.59 6.37 22.36
C ALA A 2 -2.45 5.91 21.45
N GLU A 3 -2.39 4.61 21.16
CA GLU A 3 -1.62 4.13 20.01
C GLU A 3 -2.12 4.88 18.78
N GLY A 4 -1.23 5.48 18.00
CA GLY A 4 -1.53 5.91 16.65
C GLY A 4 -1.86 4.67 15.82
N GLY A 5 -3.13 4.25 15.86
CA GLY A 5 -3.60 3.06 15.16
C GLY A 5 -3.30 3.20 13.68
N LYS A 6 -2.68 2.16 13.10
CA LYS A 6 -2.33 2.10 11.67
C LYS A 6 -3.51 2.65 10.84
N PRO A 7 -3.28 3.59 9.91
CA PRO A 7 -4.37 4.23 9.15
C PRO A 7 -5.30 3.21 8.50
N ASP A 8 -4.76 2.05 8.10
CA ASP A 8 -5.53 0.91 7.59
C ASP A 8 -6.57 0.39 8.59
N ALA A 9 -6.21 0.27 9.88
CA ALA A 9 -7.12 -0.20 10.92
C ALA A 9 -8.28 0.79 11.15
N GLN A 10 -8.03 2.10 11.05
CA GLN A 10 -9.07 3.13 11.16
C GLN A 10 -10.01 3.09 9.96
N LEU A 11 -9.48 2.89 8.75
CA LEU A 11 -10.28 2.74 7.53
C LEU A 11 -11.18 1.49 7.60
N PHE A 12 -10.65 0.34 7.99
CA PHE A 12 -11.43 -0.89 8.09
C PHE A 12 -12.48 -0.84 9.20
N GLN A 13 -12.21 -0.12 10.30
CA GLN A 13 -13.21 0.17 11.32
C GLN A 13 -14.35 1.01 10.75
N LEU A 14 -14.04 2.11 10.06
CA LEU A 14 -15.05 2.98 9.44
C LEU A 14 -15.92 2.23 8.41
N LEU A 15 -15.31 1.38 7.59
CA LEU A 15 -16.05 0.57 6.60
C LEU A 15 -17.00 -0.43 7.26
N THR A 16 -16.62 -0.96 8.42
CA THR A 16 -17.45 -1.88 9.21
C THR A 16 -18.61 -1.12 9.87
N ASP A 17 -18.32 0.05 10.46
CA ASP A 17 -19.34 0.90 11.10
C ASP A 17 -20.40 1.38 10.08
N LEU A 18 -19.95 1.79 8.88
CA LEU A 18 -20.86 2.21 7.80
C LEU A 18 -21.72 1.06 7.29
N LEU A 19 -21.16 -0.15 7.22
CA LEU A 19 -21.90 -1.34 6.82
C LEU A 19 -23.00 -1.68 7.84
N GLU A 20 -22.68 -1.64 9.13
CA GLU A 20 -23.65 -1.85 10.21
C GLU A 20 -24.80 -0.81 10.16
N GLU A 21 -24.48 0.45 9.85
CA GLU A 21 -25.48 1.51 9.67
C GLU A 21 -26.40 1.23 8.48
N VAL A 22 -25.85 0.79 7.35
CA VAL A 22 -26.65 0.43 6.16
C VAL A 22 -27.53 -0.78 6.42
N GLU A 23 -27.01 -1.84 7.06
CA GLU A 23 -27.78 -3.02 7.45
C GLU A 23 -28.91 -2.65 8.42
N SER A 24 -28.67 -1.71 9.35
CA SER A 24 -29.70 -1.19 10.25
C SER A 24 -30.78 -0.38 9.53
N LEU A 25 -30.42 0.42 8.52
CA LEU A 25 -31.37 1.26 7.79
C LEU A 25 -32.21 0.46 6.79
N THR A 26 -31.62 -0.57 6.19
CA THR A 26 -32.25 -1.41 5.17
C THR A 26 -32.93 -2.65 5.76
N ASN A 27 -32.57 -3.02 6.99
CA ASN A 27 -32.99 -4.25 7.66
C ASN A 27 -32.70 -5.51 6.80
N GLN A 28 -31.63 -5.44 6.02
CA GLN A 28 -31.11 -6.51 5.17
C GLN A 28 -29.62 -6.67 5.45
N GLU A 29 -29.17 -7.92 5.57
CA GLU A 29 -27.75 -8.23 5.79
C GLU A 29 -26.98 -8.21 4.45
N GLU A 30 -25.84 -7.53 4.44
CA GLU A 30 -24.98 -7.34 3.26
C GLU A 30 -23.76 -8.28 3.36
N VAL A 31 -24.03 -9.59 3.26
CA VAL A 31 -23.03 -10.65 3.44
C VAL A 31 -21.86 -10.53 2.45
N GLU A 32 -22.13 -10.13 1.20
CA GLU A 32 -21.09 -9.98 0.17
C GLU A 32 -20.15 -8.80 0.48
N LEU A 33 -20.68 -7.68 0.97
CA LEU A 33 -19.86 -6.54 1.37
C LEU A 33 -19.02 -6.85 2.62
N ARG A 34 -19.55 -7.62 3.58
CA ARG A 34 -18.77 -8.12 4.73
C ARG A 34 -17.57 -8.94 4.28
N GLU A 35 -17.78 -9.87 3.34
CA GLU A 35 -16.71 -10.70 2.81
C GLU A 35 -15.66 -9.86 2.06
N LYS A 36 -16.09 -8.88 1.26
CA LYS A 36 -15.18 -7.96 0.55
C LYS A 36 -14.33 -7.12 1.50
N ILE A 37 -14.93 -6.52 2.53
CA ILE A 37 -14.21 -5.74 3.54
C ILE A 37 -13.19 -6.62 4.27
N LYS A 38 -13.56 -7.84 4.64
CA LYS A 38 -12.66 -8.80 5.28
C LYS A 38 -11.50 -9.22 4.37
N ALA A 39 -11.78 -9.49 3.10
CA ALA A 39 -10.75 -9.86 2.12
C ALA A 39 -9.75 -8.71 1.89
N LEU A 40 -10.24 -7.48 1.74
CA LEU A 40 -9.42 -6.27 1.65
C LEU A 40 -8.56 -6.08 2.90
N GLY A 41 -9.12 -6.30 4.09
CA GLY A 41 -8.39 -6.23 5.36
C GLY A 41 -7.22 -7.21 5.41
N LEU A 42 -7.43 -8.45 4.95
CA LEU A 42 -6.37 -9.45 4.89
C LEU A 42 -5.31 -9.08 3.85
N GLU A 43 -5.69 -8.56 2.69
CA GLU A 43 -4.75 -8.19 1.62
C GLU A 43 -3.83 -7.03 2.05
N VAL A 44 -4.38 -6.00 2.69
CA VAL A 44 -3.60 -4.83 3.17
C VAL A 44 -2.58 -5.22 4.25
N THR A 45 -2.83 -6.29 5.00
CA THR A 45 -1.88 -6.79 6.02
C THR A 45 -0.76 -7.68 5.48
N LYS A 46 -0.80 -8.08 4.20
CA LYS A 46 0.25 -8.89 3.58
C LYS A 46 1.49 -8.03 3.32
N LEU A 47 2.35 -7.93 4.33
CA LEU A 47 3.73 -7.51 4.13
C LEU A 47 4.57 -8.72 3.72
N PRO A 48 5.53 -8.56 2.78
CA PRO A 48 6.56 -9.56 2.59
C PRO A 48 7.21 -9.88 3.94
N PRO A 49 7.39 -11.16 4.29
CA PRO A 49 8.03 -11.51 5.56
C PRO A 49 9.40 -10.85 5.60
N LYS A 50 9.67 -10.08 6.66
CA LYS A 50 11.01 -9.55 6.90
C LYS A 50 11.94 -10.74 7.11
N LEU A 51 12.95 -10.86 6.27
CA LEU A 51 14.02 -11.85 6.42
C LEU A 51 14.66 -11.62 7.80
N THR A 52 14.45 -12.56 8.72
CA THR A 52 14.91 -12.52 10.11
C THR A 52 16.34 -13.02 10.27
N GLU A 53 16.96 -13.54 9.21
CA GLU A 53 18.27 -14.18 9.26
C GLU A 53 19.21 -13.50 8.25
N PRO A 54 20.45 -13.13 8.66
CA PRO A 54 21.44 -12.59 7.73
C PRO A 54 21.80 -13.68 6.71
N LEU A 55 21.43 -13.43 5.45
CA LEU A 55 21.69 -14.34 4.33
C LEU A 55 23.19 -14.40 4.03
N ASP A 56 23.70 -15.61 3.75
CA ASP A 56 25.05 -15.81 3.22
C ASP A 56 25.17 -15.25 1.78
N GLU A 57 26.38 -14.92 1.30
CA GLU A 57 26.60 -14.33 -0.03
C GLU A 57 25.99 -15.19 -1.16
N ASN A 58 26.04 -16.52 -1.03
CA ASN A 58 25.46 -17.45 -2.00
C ASN A 58 23.92 -17.44 -1.96
N GLU A 59 23.33 -17.26 -0.79
CA GLU A 59 21.88 -17.13 -0.63
C GLU A 59 21.37 -15.80 -1.16
N ILE A 60 22.14 -14.71 -0.96
CA ILE A 60 21.88 -13.41 -1.57
C ILE A 60 21.88 -13.53 -3.10
N ALA A 61 22.86 -14.20 -3.69
CA ALA A 61 22.90 -14.41 -5.14
C ALA A 61 21.66 -15.18 -5.65
N LYS A 62 21.25 -16.24 -4.95
CA LYS A 62 20.04 -17.01 -5.32
C LYS A 62 18.76 -16.20 -5.20
N GLU A 63 18.61 -15.40 -4.16
CA GLU A 63 17.44 -14.53 -4.03
C GLU A 63 17.48 -13.39 -5.06
N LEU A 64 18.65 -12.88 -5.44
CA LEU A 64 18.78 -11.93 -6.56
C LEU A 64 18.39 -12.58 -7.89
N ASP A 65 18.84 -13.80 -8.18
CA ASP A 65 18.45 -14.53 -9.40
C ASP A 65 16.93 -14.74 -9.47
N LYS A 66 16.32 -15.12 -8.34
CA LYS A 66 14.88 -15.30 -8.22
C LYS A 66 14.10 -13.98 -8.33
N LEU A 67 14.63 -12.89 -7.79
CA LEU A 67 14.04 -11.56 -7.96
C LEU A 67 14.15 -11.09 -9.40
N SER A 68 15.26 -11.39 -10.09
CA SER A 68 15.43 -11.11 -11.52
C SER A 68 14.38 -11.84 -12.35
N ALA A 69 14.20 -13.15 -12.14
CA ALA A 69 13.19 -13.93 -12.86
C ALA A 69 11.77 -13.39 -12.63
N LYS A 70 11.43 -12.98 -11.41
CA LYS A 70 10.14 -12.35 -11.12
C LYS A 70 9.97 -11.00 -11.81
N LEU A 71 11.05 -10.24 -11.97
CA LEU A 71 11.01 -8.97 -12.68
C LEU A 71 10.75 -9.19 -14.18
N ASP A 72 11.34 -10.23 -14.76
CA ASP A 72 11.08 -10.64 -16.15
C ASP A 72 9.61 -11.05 -16.33
N ASP A 73 9.04 -11.84 -15.43
CA ASP A 73 7.61 -12.22 -15.46
C ASP A 73 6.68 -10.99 -15.41
N VAL A 74 7.00 -10.02 -14.54
CA VAL A 74 6.23 -8.77 -14.41
C VAL A 74 6.34 -7.92 -15.67
N ASP A 75 7.52 -7.84 -16.29
CA ASP A 75 7.72 -7.12 -17.55
C ASP A 75 6.90 -7.73 -18.69
N GLU A 76 6.84 -9.06 -18.77
CA GLU A 76 5.99 -9.77 -19.75
C GLU A 76 4.49 -9.49 -19.50
N MET A 77 4.05 -9.53 -18.24
CA MET A 77 2.67 -9.21 -17.88
C MET A 77 2.30 -7.77 -18.21
N ILE A 78 3.19 -6.81 -17.94
CA ILE A 78 2.95 -5.40 -18.25
C ILE A 78 2.94 -5.19 -19.77
N SER A 79 3.92 -5.76 -20.47
CA SER A 79 4.01 -5.66 -21.93
C SER A 79 2.79 -6.25 -22.63
N SER A 80 2.31 -7.41 -22.17
CA SER A 80 1.09 -8.03 -22.70
C SER A 80 -0.18 -7.22 -22.38
N ALA A 81 -0.29 -6.65 -21.17
CA ALA A 81 -1.41 -5.78 -20.81
C ALA A 81 -1.42 -4.47 -21.63
N MET A 82 -0.25 -3.86 -21.85
CA MET A 82 -0.10 -2.67 -22.68
C MET A 82 -0.42 -2.94 -24.16
N ALA A 83 -0.06 -4.13 -24.66
CA ALA A 83 -0.38 -4.53 -26.02
C ALA A 83 -1.87 -4.85 -26.21
N ALA A 84 -2.52 -5.41 -25.18
CA ALA A 84 -3.94 -5.75 -25.20
C ALA A 84 -4.85 -4.53 -25.07
N ASP A 85 -4.45 -3.52 -24.29
CA ASP A 85 -5.26 -2.32 -24.05
C ASP A 85 -4.43 -1.01 -24.06
N PRO A 86 -4.62 -0.15 -25.08
CA PRO A 86 -3.98 1.16 -25.17
C PRO A 86 -4.32 2.10 -24.00
N GLN A 87 -5.48 1.94 -23.34
CA GLN A 87 -5.83 2.75 -22.16
C GLN A 87 -4.96 2.38 -20.96
N VAL A 88 -4.64 1.09 -20.78
CA VAL A 88 -3.72 0.62 -19.74
C VAL A 88 -2.33 1.20 -19.98
N GLN A 89 -1.85 1.19 -21.22
CA GLN A 89 -0.58 1.85 -21.58
C GLN A 89 -0.59 3.33 -21.22
N SER A 90 -1.63 4.07 -21.62
CA SER A 90 -1.72 5.51 -21.33
C SER A 90 -1.76 5.78 -19.83
N LEU A 91 -2.49 4.96 -19.07
CA LEU A 91 -2.59 5.09 -17.61
C LEU A 91 -1.24 4.84 -16.95
N LEU A 92 -0.60 3.70 -17.24
CA LEU A 92 0.72 3.32 -16.69
C LEU A 92 1.78 4.38 -17.02
N SER A 93 1.78 4.89 -18.25
CA SER A 93 2.69 5.96 -18.67
C SER A 93 2.42 7.26 -17.91
N SER A 94 1.15 7.65 -17.75
CA SER A 94 0.77 8.88 -17.05
C SER A 94 1.03 8.84 -15.54
N THR A 95 1.02 7.66 -14.93
CA THR A 95 1.32 7.50 -13.50
C THR A 95 2.80 7.20 -13.22
N ALA A 96 3.63 7.08 -14.26
CA ALA A 96 5.05 6.76 -14.10
C ALA A 96 5.77 7.81 -13.25
N ASP A 97 5.46 9.09 -13.45
CA ASP A 97 6.03 10.21 -12.68
C ASP A 97 5.70 10.15 -11.18
N VAL A 98 4.61 9.47 -10.81
CA VAL A 98 4.20 9.27 -9.41
C VAL A 98 4.93 8.10 -8.77
N TRP A 99 5.07 6.98 -9.48
CA TRP A 99 5.63 5.75 -8.90
C TRP A 99 7.14 5.61 -9.07
N MET A 100 7.73 6.15 -10.14
CA MET A 100 9.18 6.09 -10.37
C MET A 100 9.98 6.61 -9.16
N PRO A 101 9.70 7.82 -8.61
CA PRO A 101 10.41 8.30 -7.43
C PRO A 101 10.28 7.38 -6.21
N VAL A 102 9.14 6.73 -6.02
CA VAL A 102 8.89 5.82 -4.88
C VAL A 102 9.65 4.50 -5.04
N ILE A 103 9.69 3.99 -6.27
CA ILE A 103 10.35 2.72 -6.62
C ILE A 103 11.87 2.89 -6.56
N THR A 104 12.39 4.00 -7.09
CA THR A 104 13.84 4.27 -7.14
C THR A 104 14.39 4.91 -5.88
N ALA A 105 13.55 5.32 -4.93
CA ALA A 105 13.99 5.90 -3.67
C ALA A 105 14.96 4.95 -2.94
N SER A 106 16.08 5.50 -2.50
CA SER A 106 17.01 4.87 -1.59
C SER A 106 16.36 4.61 -0.23
N SER A 107 17.01 3.78 0.58
CA SER A 107 16.57 3.52 1.96
C SER A 107 16.51 4.78 2.80
N ASP A 108 17.42 5.74 2.59
CA ASP A 108 17.45 7.00 3.32
C ASP A 108 16.31 7.93 2.88
N GLU A 109 16.08 8.08 1.57
CA GLU A 109 14.96 8.87 1.03
C GLU A 109 13.59 8.33 1.51
N ARG A 110 13.46 7.00 1.62
CA ARG A 110 12.24 6.37 2.18
C ARG A 110 12.04 6.66 3.67
N ARG A 111 13.12 6.78 4.44
CA ARG A 111 13.06 7.12 5.87
C ARG A 111 12.62 8.58 6.07
N ASP A 112 13.10 9.48 5.23
CA ASP A 112 12.70 10.89 5.26
C ASP A 112 11.23 11.08 4.87
N PHE A 113 10.73 10.28 3.92
CA PHE A 113 9.31 10.29 3.55
C PHE A 113 8.40 9.84 4.71
N ALA A 114 8.80 8.80 5.45
CA ALA A 114 8.08 8.35 6.65
C ALA A 114 8.19 9.35 7.82
N GLY A 115 9.34 10.02 7.96
CA GLY A 115 9.55 11.08 8.95
C GLY A 115 8.71 12.34 8.70
N SER A 116 8.56 12.74 7.43
CA SER A 116 7.74 13.89 7.04
C SER A 116 6.24 13.68 7.30
N LEU A 117 5.73 12.46 7.09
CA LEU A 117 4.35 12.08 7.45
C LEU A 117 4.09 12.16 8.97
N ALA A 118 5.09 11.86 9.80
CA ALA A 118 4.99 12.01 11.25
C ALA A 118 5.10 13.48 11.70
N ALA A 119 5.90 14.30 11.02
CA ALA A 119 6.07 15.72 11.33
C ALA A 119 4.90 16.61 10.89
N GLY A 120 4.20 16.25 9.81
CA GLY A 120 3.03 16.97 9.30
C GLY A 120 1.80 16.97 10.22
N SER A 121 1.79 16.14 11.29
CA SER A 121 0.74 16.13 12.32
C SER A 121 0.99 17.12 13.46
N SER A 122 2.01 17.97 13.38
CA SER A 122 2.36 18.89 14.46
C SER A 122 2.84 20.25 13.97
N GLU A 123 2.12 20.91 13.07
CA GLU A 123 2.31 22.35 12.89
C GLU A 123 1.08 23.05 12.29
N GLU A 124 -0.06 23.02 13.00
CA GLU A 124 -1.07 24.06 12.82
C GLU A 124 -1.21 24.94 14.08
N LYS A 125 -0.76 26.18 13.89
CA LYS A 125 -1.08 27.43 14.59
C LYS A 125 -0.77 27.56 16.09
N SER A 126 0.25 28.37 16.37
CA SER A 126 0.20 29.36 17.44
C SER A 126 0.83 30.68 17.02
N LYS A 127 0.06 31.49 16.29
CA LYS A 127 0.04 32.94 16.47
C LYS A 127 -1.42 33.31 16.77
N PRO A 128 -1.68 34.03 17.87
CA PRO A 128 -2.00 35.44 17.68
C PRO A 128 -1.47 36.40 18.77
N ASN A 129 -1.26 37.64 18.31
CA ASN A 129 -1.15 38.94 18.99
C ASN A 129 -1.52 39.05 20.49
N SER A 130 -0.62 39.61 21.29
CA SER A 130 -0.66 40.99 21.82
C SER A 130 0.64 41.33 22.56
#